data_AF-A0A3B0RBY5-F1
#
_entry.id   AF-A0A3B0RBY5-F1
#
_cell.length_a   1.000
_cell.length_b   1.000
_cell.length_c   1.000
_cell.angle_alpha   90.00
_cell.angle_beta   90.00
_cell.angle_gamma   90.00
#
_symmetry.space_group_name_H-M   'P 1'
#
loop_
_entity.id
_entity.type
_entity.pdbx_description
1 polymer ?
#
loop_
_entity_poly.entity_id
_entity_poly.type
_entity_poly.pdbx_seq_one_letter_code
_entity_poly.pdbx_strand_id
1 'polypeptide(L)'
;MAKGFKEAPLKADEPKPHYLGHRERLRQRFTSGGPDALPDYELLELVLFRSLPRRDTKPIAKALIEKFGSFAEVISAEPERLTEIKGIGDTV
;
A
#
# COMPACT_ATOMS: atom_id res chain seq x y z
N MET A 1 -3.61 55.91 14.61
CA MET A 1 -2.71 54.74 14.69
C MET A 1 -3.58 53.48 14.71
N ALA A 2 -3.74 52.78 13.57
CA ALA A 2 -4.39 51.47 13.53
C ALA A 2 -3.34 50.46 13.06
N LYS A 3 -3.06 49.49 13.93
CA LYS A 3 -2.00 48.48 13.81
C LYS A 3 -2.42 47.42 12.78
N GLY A 4 -1.75 47.37 11.64
CA GLY A 4 -1.93 46.32 10.65
C GLY A 4 -1.41 44.99 11.18
N PHE A 5 -2.28 43.99 11.30
CA PHE A 5 -1.86 42.60 11.45
C PHE A 5 -1.48 42.09 10.06
N LYS A 6 -0.18 41.85 9.84
CA LYS A 6 0.30 41.11 8.68
C LYS A 6 0.08 39.62 8.96
N GLU A 7 -0.80 38.97 8.20
CA GLU A 7 -0.84 37.51 8.15
C GLU A 7 0.47 37.02 7.52
N ALA A 8 1.21 36.22 8.27
CA ALA A 8 2.36 35.52 7.75
C ALA A 8 1.87 34.39 6.84
N PRO A 9 2.51 34.14 5.68
CA PRO A 9 2.10 33.05 4.81
C PRO A 9 2.29 31.71 5.55
N LEU A 10 1.23 30.90 5.54
CA LEU A 10 1.28 29.50 5.97
C LEU A 10 2.39 28.80 5.17
N LYS A 11 3.36 28.22 5.88
CA LYS A 11 4.46 27.46 5.26
C LYS A 11 3.87 26.34 4.40
N ALA A 12 4.12 26.41 3.10
CA ALA A 12 3.82 25.33 2.16
C ALA A 12 4.81 24.16 2.33
N ASP A 13 4.24 22.96 2.28
CA ASP A 13 4.85 21.69 1.89
C ASP A 13 6.03 21.16 2.72
N GLU A 14 5.76 20.78 3.97
CA GLU A 14 6.47 19.63 4.54
C GLU A 14 6.06 18.37 3.74
N PRO A 15 7.02 17.55 3.24
CA PRO A 15 6.68 16.35 2.49
C PRO A 15 5.93 15.40 3.41
N LYS A 16 4.62 15.30 3.21
CA LYS A 16 3.78 14.36 3.93
C LYS A 16 4.41 12.97 3.78
N PRO A 17 4.61 12.23 4.89
CA PRO A 17 5.23 10.93 4.83
C PRO A 17 4.58 10.05 3.75
N HIS A 18 5.39 9.39 2.93
CA HIS A 18 4.92 8.64 1.76
C HIS A 18 3.83 7.59 2.07
N TYR A 19 3.73 7.12 3.33
CA TYR A 19 2.69 6.21 3.78
C TYR A 19 1.30 6.87 3.92
N LEU A 20 1.22 8.17 4.18
CA LEU A 20 -0.05 8.88 4.29
C LEU A 20 -0.72 8.93 2.92
N GLY A 21 -1.95 8.41 2.83
CA GLY A 21 -2.72 8.35 1.60
C GLY A 21 -2.24 7.31 0.57
N HIS A 22 -1.24 6.48 0.89
CA HIS A 22 -0.75 5.44 -0.04
C HIS A 22 -1.86 4.48 -0.48
N ARG A 23 -2.66 4.00 0.48
CA ARG A 23 -3.79 3.10 0.23
C ARG A 23 -4.81 3.71 -0.74
N GLU A 24 -5.12 4.99 -0.56
CA GLU A 24 -6.07 5.71 -1.41
C GLU A 24 -5.52 5.93 -2.81
N ARG A 25 -4.25 6.34 -2.94
CA ARG A 25 -3.59 6.53 -4.23
C ARG A 25 -3.51 5.23 -5.04
N LEU A 26 -3.26 4.09 -4.39
CA LEU A 26 -3.28 2.80 -5.08
C LEU A 26 -4.69 2.43 -5.56
N ARG A 27 -5.71 2.60 -4.72
CA ARG A 27 -7.10 2.36 -5.12
C ARG A 27 -7.54 3.24 -6.28
N GLN A 28 -7.15 4.52 -6.27
CA GLN A 28 -7.46 5.43 -7.36
C GLN A 28 -6.75 5.02 -8.65
N ARG A 29 -5.45 4.69 -8.60
CA ARG A 29 -4.71 4.19 -9.77
C ARG A 29 -5.34 2.92 -10.34
N PHE A 30 -5.70 1.96 -9.49
CA PHE A 30 -6.38 0.74 -9.92
C PHE A 30 -7.75 1.02 -10.54
N THR A 31 -8.54 1.91 -9.94
CA THR A 31 -9.89 2.25 -10.44
C THR A 31 -9.83 2.94 -11.80
N SER A 32 -8.84 3.82 -12.02
CA SER A 32 -8.71 4.57 -13.27
C SER A 32 -8.00 3.80 -14.38
N GLY A 33 -7.01 2.97 -14.04
CA GLY A 33 -6.12 2.33 -15.02
C GLY A 33 -6.19 0.80 -15.05
N GLY A 34 -6.98 0.18 -14.18
CA GLY A 34 -7.09 -1.27 -14.10
C GLY A 34 -5.86 -1.94 -13.49
N PRO A 35 -5.75 -3.28 -13.61
CA PRO A 35 -4.64 -4.05 -13.06
C PRO A 35 -3.28 -3.68 -13.68
N ASP A 36 -3.24 -3.39 -14.98
CA ASP A 36 -1.98 -3.09 -15.70
C ASP A 36 -1.35 -1.75 -15.29
N ALA A 37 -2.10 -0.89 -14.59
CA ALA A 37 -1.60 0.37 -14.05
C ALA A 37 -0.78 0.22 -12.77
N LEU A 38 -0.69 -0.99 -12.21
CA LEU A 38 0.02 -1.30 -10.98
C LEU A 38 0.97 -2.47 -11.18
N PRO A 39 2.17 -2.44 -10.58
CA PRO A 39 3.01 -3.62 -10.49
C PRO A 39 2.36 -4.66 -9.55
N ASP A 40 2.70 -5.94 -9.75
CA ASP A 40 2.14 -7.08 -9.03
C ASP A 40 2.17 -6.94 -7.50
N TYR A 41 3.24 -6.39 -6.93
CA TYR A 41 3.32 -6.20 -5.48
C TYR A 41 2.32 -5.13 -4.99
N GLU A 42 2.01 -4.10 -5.79
CA GLU A 42 0.98 -3.10 -5.44
C GLU A 42 -0.43 -3.66 -5.58
N LEU A 43 -0.64 -4.59 -6.53
CA LEU A 43 -1.89 -5.37 -6.60
C LEU A 43 -2.08 -6.24 -5.35
N LEU A 44 -1.02 -6.89 -4.86
CA LEU A 44 -1.08 -7.62 -3.59
C LEU A 44 -1.33 -6.70 -2.40
N GLU A 45 -0.73 -5.51 -2.37
CA GLU A 45 -1.01 -4.54 -1.31
C GLU A 45 -2.51 -4.20 -1.23
N LEU A 46 -3.21 -4.06 -2.36
CA LEU A 46 -4.66 -3.80 -2.38
C LEU A 46 -5.47 -4.92 -1.70
N VAL A 47 -5.08 -6.17 -1.92
CA VAL A 47 -5.70 -7.34 -1.26
C VAL A 47 -5.36 -7.33 0.23
N LEU A 48 -4.07 -7.21 0.57
CA LEU A 48 -3.58 -7.26 1.94
C LEU A 48 -4.08 -6.11 2.80
N PHE A 49 -4.44 -4.94 2.24
CA PHE A 49 -5.00 -3.85 3.03
C PHE A 49 -6.29 -4.22 3.77
N ARG A 50 -7.09 -5.15 3.22
CA ARG A 50 -8.31 -5.66 3.86
C ARG A 50 -7.99 -6.61 5.00
N SER A 51 -7.07 -7.55 4.78
CA SER A 51 -6.73 -8.58 5.77
C SER A 51 -5.76 -8.06 6.85
N LEU A 52 -4.95 -7.06 6.54
CA LEU A 52 -3.92 -6.47 7.40
C LEU A 52 -4.11 -4.94 7.56
N PRO A 53 -5.21 -4.48 8.20
CA PRO A 53 -5.58 -3.07 8.23
C PRO A 53 -4.60 -2.17 9.00
N ARG A 54 -3.81 -2.73 9.92
CA ARG A 54 -2.87 -1.99 10.80
C ARG A 54 -1.39 -2.33 10.59
N ARG A 55 -1.05 -3.04 9.51
CA ARG A 55 0.34 -3.42 9.19
C ARG A 55 0.83 -2.72 7.92
N ASP A 56 2.15 -2.60 7.81
CA ASP A 56 2.82 -2.30 6.55
C ASP A 56 2.80 -3.57 5.67
N THR A 57 2.06 -3.50 4.57
CA THR A 57 1.84 -4.61 3.65
C THR A 57 2.91 -4.69 2.57
N LYS A 58 3.69 -3.63 2.35
CA LYS A 58 4.66 -3.58 1.26
C LYS A 58 5.78 -4.62 1.41
N PRO A 59 6.40 -4.83 2.59
CA PRO A 59 7.39 -5.88 2.76
C PRO A 59 6.82 -7.28 2.51
N ILE A 60 5.57 -7.51 2.94
CA ILE A 60 4.88 -8.80 2.78
C ILE A 60 4.58 -9.06 1.31
N ALA A 61 4.01 -8.08 0.60
CA ALA A 61 3.72 -8.17 -0.82
C ALA A 61 4.99 -8.46 -1.63
N LYS A 62 6.10 -7.78 -1.33
CA LYS A 62 7.39 -8.05 -1.99
C LYS A 62 7.92 -9.45 -1.71
N ALA A 63 7.86 -9.92 -0.46
CA ALA A 63 8.30 -11.27 -0.11
C ALA A 63 7.45 -12.35 -0.81
N LEU A 64 6.14 -12.12 -0.97
CA LEU A 64 5.26 -12.99 -1.73
C LEU A 64 5.66 -13.03 -3.21
N ILE A 65 5.88 -11.87 -3.85
CA ILE A 65 6.32 -11.83 -5.25
C ILE A 65 7.70 -12.47 -5.43
N GLU A 66 8.63 -12.26 -4.50
CA GLU A 66 9.95 -12.88 -4.56
C GLU A 66 9.88 -14.41 -4.48
N LYS A 67 8.98 -14.96 -3.66
CA LYS A 67 8.82 -16.41 -3.47
C LYS A 67 8.03 -17.09 -4.58
N PHE A 68 6.98 -16.45 -5.08
CA PHE A 68 6.00 -17.07 -5.98
C PHE A 68 6.08 -16.54 -7.43
N GLY A 69 6.68 -15.38 -7.65
CA GLY A 69 7.00 -14.85 -8.98
C GLY A 69 6.07 -13.73 -9.46
N SER A 70 4.75 -13.90 -9.34
CA SER A 70 3.77 -12.91 -9.83
C SER A 70 2.54 -12.81 -8.94
N PHE A 71 1.70 -11.79 -9.17
CA PHE A 71 0.40 -11.67 -8.52
C PHE A 71 -0.45 -12.93 -8.74
N ALA A 72 -0.52 -13.43 -9.98
CA ALA A 72 -1.32 -14.60 -10.33
C ALA A 72 -0.84 -15.87 -9.60
N GLU A 73 0.48 -16.06 -9.50
CA GLU A 73 1.08 -17.19 -8.79
C GLU A 73 0.81 -17.11 -7.29
N VAL A 74 0.83 -15.91 -6.69
CA VAL A 74 0.51 -15.73 -5.26
C VAL A 74 -0.95 -16.04 -4.97
N ILE A 75 -1.88 -15.54 -5.78
CA ILE A 75 -3.32 -15.78 -5.57
C ILE A 75 -3.70 -17.26 -5.78
N SER A 76 -2.94 -17.97 -6.60
CA SER A 76 -3.16 -19.39 -6.89
C SER A 76 -2.37 -20.34 -5.98
N ALA A 77 -1.54 -19.81 -5.07
CA ALA A 77 -0.72 -20.62 -4.18
C ALA A 77 -1.55 -21.28 -3.07
N GLU A 78 -1.19 -22.52 -2.73
CA GLU A 78 -1.77 -23.24 -1.59
C GLU A 78 -1.59 -22.44 -0.28
N PRO A 79 -2.62 -22.35 0.58
CA PRO A 79 -2.58 -21.57 1.82
C PRO A 79 -1.37 -21.90 2.71
N GLU A 80 -1.00 -23.17 2.81
CA GLU A 80 0.12 -23.64 3.63
C GLU A 80 1.47 -23.08 3.16
N ARG A 81 1.61 -22.77 1.87
CA ARG A 81 2.83 -22.15 1.34
C ARG A 81 2.88 -20.66 1.62
N LEU A 82 1.72 -20.00 1.68
CA LEU A 82 1.63 -18.57 1.99
C LEU A 82 2.07 -18.28 3.42
N THR A 83 1.79 -19.18 4.37
CA THR A 83 2.18 -19.03 5.78
C THR A 83 3.68 -19.16 6.01
N GLU A 84 4.46 -19.65 5.03
CA GLU A 84 5.92 -19.59 5.06
C GLU A 84 6.45 -18.15 5.00
N ILE A 85 5.65 -17.18 4.54
CA ILE A 85 6.03 -15.77 4.51
C ILE A 85 5.79 -15.14 5.89
N LYS A 86 6.87 -14.62 6.49
CA LYS A 86 6.80 -13.88 7.75
C LYS A 86 5.77 -12.75 7.67
N GLY A 87 4.77 -12.81 8.54
CA GLY A 87 3.71 -11.80 8.61
C GLY A 87 2.36 -12.27 8.03
N ILE A 88 2.33 -13.42 7.37
CA ILE A 88 1.13 -14.21 7.04
C ILE A 88 0.95 -15.29 8.12
N GLY A 89 -0.29 -15.60 8.50
CA GLY A 89 -0.60 -16.65 9.48
C GLY A 89 -2.03 -17.16 9.28
N ASP A 90 -2.47 -18.14 10.07
CA ASP A 90 -3.70 -18.92 9.80
C ASP A 90 -5.03 -18.15 9.98
N THR A 91 -4.96 -16.89 10.40
CA THR A 91 -6.13 -16.07 10.82
C THR A 91 -6.33 -14.80 9.98
N VAL A 92 -5.63 -14.68 8.85
CA VAL A 92 -5.91 -13.61 7.87
C VAL A 92 -7.12 -13.89 7.00
#